data_AF-A0A941F7M0-F1
#
_entry.id   AF-A0A941F7M0-F1
#
_cell.length_a   1.000
_cell.length_b   1.000
_cell.length_c   1.000
_cell.angle_alpha   90.00
_cell.angle_beta   90.00
_cell.angle_gamma   90.00
#
_symmetry.space_group_name_H-M   'P 1'
#
loop_
_entity.id
_entity.type
_entity.pdbx_description
1 polymer ?
#
loop_
_entity_poly.entity_id
_entity_poly.type
_entity_poly.pdbx_seq_one_letter_code
_entity_poly.pdbx_strand_id
1 'polypeptide(L)'
;VITLTHQEFIRRLSLHILPKGFVRIRHYGILASSLKRKVRELVEQQIGKATIPERPPLKHRVCYTCGKGQLVTLIIFDARGPPPLELLPHLTLI
;
A
#
# COMPACT_ATOMS: atom_id res chain seq x y z
N VAL A 1 -8.80 14.28 -18.20
CA VAL A 1 -10.06 14.35 -17.42
C VAL A 1 -11.13 13.68 -18.24
N ILE A 2 -11.81 12.66 -17.70
CA ILE A 2 -12.90 11.97 -18.41
C ILE A 2 -14.21 12.50 -17.84
N THR A 3 -15.04 13.11 -18.68
CA THR A 3 -16.38 13.59 -18.32
C THR A 3 -17.39 12.50 -18.68
N LEU A 4 -18.04 11.92 -17.68
CA LEU A 4 -19.08 10.90 -17.86
C LEU A 4 -20.46 11.51 -17.65
N THR A 5 -21.47 10.98 -18.36
CA THR A 5 -22.86 11.32 -18.06
C THR A 5 -23.26 10.73 -16.70
N HIS A 6 -24.24 11.36 -16.03
CA HIS A 6 -24.72 10.91 -14.71
C HIS A 6 -25.11 9.42 -14.69
N GLN A 7 -25.73 8.93 -15.76
CA GLN A 7 -26.14 7.53 -15.90
C GLN A 7 -24.93 6.59 -15.97
N GLU A 8 -23.91 6.93 -16.76
CA GLU A 8 -22.69 6.12 -16.84
C GLU A 8 -21.91 6.12 -15.52
N PHE A 9 -21.89 7.24 -14.81
CA PHE A 9 -21.26 7.34 -13.51
C PHE A 9 -21.92 6.39 -12.49
N ILE A 10 -23.25 6.46 -12.35
CA ILE A 10 -23.99 5.59 -11.42
C ILE A 10 -23.79 4.12 -11.80
N ARG A 11 -23.88 3.77 -13.09
CA ARG A 11 -23.67 2.39 -13.54
C ARG A 11 -22.28 1.86 -13.14
N ARG A 12 -21.22 2.64 -13.36
CA ARG A 12 -19.84 2.24 -13.01
C ARG A 12 -19.64 2.18 -11.50
N LEU A 13 -20.20 3.13 -10.75
CA LEU A 13 -20.15 3.15 -9.29
C LEU A 13 -20.80 1.89 -8.70
N SER A 14 -21.97 1.52 -9.20
CA SER A 14 -22.70 0.33 -8.74
C SER A 14 -21.92 -0.98 -8.94
N LEU A 15 -21.07 -1.07 -9.98
CA LEU A 15 -20.21 -2.25 -10.20
C LEU A 15 -19.10 -2.38 -9.16
N HIS A 16 -18.73 -1.29 -8.47
CA HIS A 16 -17.75 -1.32 -7.39
C HIS A 16 -18.36 -1.67 -6.04
N ILE A 17 -19.69 -1.61 -5.91
CA ILE A 17 -20.41 -1.96 -4.68
C ILE A 17 -20.65 -3.46 -4.68
N LEU A 18 -20.15 -4.14 -3.66
CA LEU A 18 -20.35 -5.58 -3.52
C LEU A 18 -21.80 -5.86 -3.07
N PRO A 19 -22.58 -6.68 -3.80
CA PRO A 19 -23.96 -6.97 -3.42
C PRO A 19 -24.06 -7.67 -2.06
N LYS A 20 -25.18 -7.48 -1.37
CA LYS A 20 -25.44 -8.11 -0.08
C LYS A 20 -25.36 -9.64 -0.20
N GLY A 21 -24.67 -10.28 0.74
CA GLY A 21 -24.45 -11.73 0.74
C GLY A 21 -23.17 -12.18 0.02
N PHE A 22 -22.53 -11.29 -0.74
CA PHE A 22 -21.20 -11.57 -1.30
C PHE A 22 -20.11 -11.11 -0.33
N VAL A 23 -19.13 -11.98 -0.10
CA VAL A 23 -17.94 -11.66 0.70
C VAL A 23 -16.84 -11.19 -0.23
N ARG A 24 -16.17 -10.09 0.13
CA ARG A 24 -15.02 -9.60 -0.64
C ARG A 24 -13.88 -10.61 -0.49
N ILE A 25 -13.60 -11.36 -1.55
CA ILE A 25 -12.45 -12.25 -1.62
C ILE A 25 -11.18 -11.40 -1.65
N ARG A 26 -10.39 -11.45 -0.58
CA ARG A 26 -9.15 -10.65 -0.49
C ARG A 26 -8.02 -11.39 -1.18
N HIS A 27 -7.69 -12.61 -0.76
CA HIS A 27 -6.83 -13.56 -1.47
C HIS A 27 -7.04 -14.96 -0.86
N TYR A 28 -7.21 -16.01 -1.69
CA TYR A 28 -7.34 -17.41 -1.23
C TYR A 28 -6.48 -18.34 -2.11
N GLY A 29 -6.33 -19.59 -1.66
CA GLY A 29 -5.55 -20.61 -2.38
C GLY A 29 -4.10 -20.18 -2.55
N ILE A 30 -3.57 -20.33 -3.78
CA ILE A 30 -2.17 -20.03 -4.12
C ILE A 30 -1.77 -18.55 -3.90
N LEU A 31 -2.75 -17.63 -3.86
CA LEU A 31 -2.52 -16.20 -3.62
C LEU A 31 -2.62 -15.80 -2.15
N ALA A 32 -3.03 -16.71 -1.25
CA ALA A 32 -3.13 -16.44 0.18
C ALA A 32 -1.75 -16.07 0.76
N SER A 33 -1.69 -15.08 1.65
CA SER A 33 -0.41 -14.55 2.17
C SER A 33 0.48 -15.62 2.83
N SER A 34 -0.13 -16.57 3.56
CA SER A 34 0.56 -17.68 4.22
C SER A 34 1.14 -18.70 3.24
N LEU A 35 0.47 -18.93 2.11
CA LEU A 35 0.84 -19.95 1.12
C LEU A 35 1.67 -19.38 -0.04
N LYS A 36 1.53 -18.09 -0.33
CA LYS A 36 2.15 -17.38 -1.44
C LYS A 36 3.66 -17.60 -1.50
N ARG A 37 4.35 -17.57 -0.34
CA ARG A 37 5.81 -17.79 -0.30
C ARG A 37 6.19 -19.22 -0.71
N LYS A 38 5.43 -20.22 -0.27
CA LYS A 38 5.70 -21.64 -0.53
C LYS A 38 5.39 -22.03 -1.98
N VAL A 39 4.34 -21.46 -2.55
CA VAL A 39 3.86 -21.83 -3.89
C VAL A 39 4.50 -21.00 -5.00
N ARG A 40 5.13 -19.87 -4.67
CA ARG A 40 5.76 -18.97 -5.65
C ARG A 40 6.75 -19.70 -6.58
N GLU A 41 7.65 -20.50 -6.03
CA GLU A 41 8.69 -21.18 -6.82
C GLU A 41 8.09 -22.19 -7.80
N LEU A 42 7.10 -22.96 -7.36
CA LEU A 42 6.36 -23.91 -8.21
C LEU A 42 5.64 -23.20 -9.35
N VAL A 43 4.99 -22.07 -9.06
CA VAL A 43 4.29 -21.27 -10.08
C VAL A 43 5.28 -20.65 -11.08
N GLU A 44 6.42 -20.15 -10.60
CA GLU A 44 7.47 -19.59 -11.46
C GLU A 44 8.09 -20.66 -12.39
N GLN A 45 8.20 -21.91 -11.93
CA GLN A 45 8.65 -23.03 -12.78
C GLN A 45 7.62 -23.41 -13.85
N GLN A 46 6.33 -23.39 -13.52
CA GLN A 46 5.26 -23.83 -14.44
C GLN A 46 4.91 -22.77 -15.50
N ILE A 47 4.84 -21.50 -15.09
CA ILE A 47 4.32 -20.40 -15.92
C ILE A 47 5.46 -19.48 -16.40
N GLY A 48 6.67 -19.67 -15.88
CA GLY A 48 7.80 -18.78 -16.11
C GLY A 48 7.80 -17.59 -15.15
N LYS A 49 8.98 -17.01 -14.94
CA LYS A 49 9.16 -15.85 -14.07
C LYS A 49 8.77 -14.58 -14.80
N ALA A 50 7.79 -13.86 -14.27
CA ALA A 50 7.43 -12.54 -14.81
C ALA A 50 8.59 -11.55 -14.61
N THR A 51 8.97 -10.87 -15.69
CA THR A 51 9.90 -9.74 -15.62
C THR A 51 9.08 -8.49 -15.29
N ILE A 52 9.25 -7.96 -14.09
CA ILE A 52 8.58 -6.74 -13.65
C ILE A 52 9.52 -5.57 -13.97
N PRO A 53 9.09 -4.55 -14.71
CA PRO A 53 9.93 -3.38 -14.96
C PRO A 53 10.27 -2.71 -13.63
N GLU A 54 11.53 -2.32 -13.48
CA GLU A 54 11.96 -1.57 -12.30
C GLU A 54 11.19 -0.26 -12.23
N ARG A 55 10.54 -0.02 -11.08
CA ARG A 55 9.88 1.25 -10.82
C ARG A 55 10.94 2.26 -10.41
N PRO A 56 10.82 3.53 -10.82
CA PRO A 56 11.73 4.56 -10.35
C PRO A 56 11.71 4.61 -8.82
N PRO A 57 12.87 4.85 -8.18
CA PRO A 57 12.97 4.87 -6.73
C PRO A 57 12.04 5.96 -6.16
N LEU A 58 11.30 5.59 -5.12
CA LEU A 58 10.42 6.51 -4.40
C LEU A 58 11.27 7.59 -3.71
N LYS A 59 10.95 8.87 -3.93
CA LYS A 59 11.64 10.04 -3.32
C LYS A 59 11.21 10.31 -1.87
N HIS A 60 11.09 9.27 -1.04
CA HIS A 60 10.53 9.36 0.32
C HIS A 60 11.58 9.63 1.41
N ARG A 61 12.89 9.56 1.09
CA ARG A 61 14.00 9.80 2.03
C ARG A 61 14.88 10.98 1.65
N VAL A 62 14.32 11.98 0.98
CA VAL A 62 15.03 13.22 0.65
C VAL A 62 14.35 14.39 1.35
N CYS A 63 15.11 15.43 1.68
CA CYS A 63 14.54 16.65 2.25
C CYS A 63 13.51 17.26 1.28
N TYR A 64 12.28 17.52 1.76
CA TYR A 64 11.21 18.08 0.94
C TYR A 64 11.54 19.50 0.44
N THR A 65 12.32 20.26 1.19
CA THR A 65 12.64 21.66 0.87
C THR A 65 13.77 21.79 -0.15
N CYS A 66 14.86 21.03 0.00
CA CYS A 66 16.05 21.18 -0.84
C CYS A 66 16.28 20.01 -1.82
N GLY A 67 15.57 18.88 -1.64
CA GLY A 67 15.73 17.68 -2.47
C GLY A 67 17.10 16.98 -2.33
N LYS A 68 17.95 17.44 -1.40
CA LYS A 68 19.31 16.94 -1.18
C LYS A 68 19.39 16.17 0.14
N GLY A 69 20.37 15.27 0.20
CA GLY A 69 20.66 14.45 1.39
C GLY A 69 19.69 13.28 1.58
N GLN A 70 20.01 12.42 2.55
CA GLN A 70 19.20 11.28 2.94
C GLN A 70 18.63 11.48 4.35
N LEU A 71 17.31 11.46 4.48
CA LEU A 71 16.65 11.48 5.78
C LEU A 71 16.93 10.16 6.51
N VAL A 72 17.49 10.27 7.72
CA VAL A 72 17.75 9.14 8.61
C VAL A 72 16.62 9.05 9.63
N THR A 73 16.07 7.85 9.81
CA THR A 73 15.04 7.59 10.82
C THR A 73 15.71 7.56 12.19
N LEU A 74 15.37 8.50 13.07
CA LEU A 74 15.90 8.55 14.43
C LEU A 74 15.13 7.59 15.37
N ILE A 75 13.81 7.54 15.22
CA ILE A 75 12.91 6.77 16.10
C ILE A 75 11.74 6.22 15.28
N ILE A 76 11.31 4.99 15.59
CA ILE A 76 10.08 4.37 15.08
C ILE A 76 9.16 4.14 16.27
N PHE A 77 7.90 4.57 16.18
CA PHE A 77 6.91 4.32 17.22
C PHE A 77 6.18 3.01 16.91
N ASP A 78 6.51 1.94 17.64
CA ASP A 78 5.95 0.60 17.40
C ASP A 78 4.52 0.42 17.98
N ALA A 79 4.06 1.36 18.81
CA ALA A 79 2.76 1.28 19.47
C ALA A 79 1.63 1.78 18.55
N ARG A 80 0.55 0.99 18.44
CA ARG A 80 -0.74 1.47 17.94
C ARG A 80 -1.35 2.40 18.99
N GLY A 81 -1.04 3.69 18.90
CA GLY A 81 -1.48 4.71 19.84
C GLY A 81 -0.70 6.00 19.64
N PRO A 82 -1.08 7.11 20.30
CA PRO A 82 -0.26 8.30 20.31
C PRO A 82 1.13 7.96 20.89
N PRO A 83 2.22 8.54 20.36
CA PRO A 83 3.55 8.34 20.92
C PRO A 83 3.59 8.79 22.38
N PRO A 84 4.34 8.11 23.27
CA PRO A 84 4.53 8.55 24.65
C PRO A 84 4.97 10.02 24.71
N LEU A 85 4.33 10.81 25.57
CA LEU A 85 4.61 12.25 25.70
C LEU A 85 6.07 12.54 26.07
N GLU A 86 6.73 11.60 26.75
CA GLU A 86 8.15 11.65 27.12
C GLU A 86 9.09 11.69 25.90
N LEU A 87 8.64 11.20 24.74
CA LEU A 87 9.40 11.20 23.49
C LEU A 87 9.15 12.46 22.65
N LEU A 88 8.39 13.43 23.17
CA LEU A 88 8.07 14.69 22.51
C LEU A 88 8.65 15.91 23.26
N PRO A 89 9.96 15.93 23.64
CA PRO A 89 10.53 17.01 24.46
C PRO A 89 10.48 18.40 23.80
N HIS A 90 10.22 18.46 22.49
CA HIS A 90 10.16 19.71 21.72
C HIS A 90 8.74 20.19 21.36
N LEU A 91 7.68 19.48 21.78
CA LEU A 91 6.28 19.86 21.50
C LEU A 91 5.57 20.52 22.70
N THR A 92 6.27 20.74 23.80
CA THR A 92 5.74 21.40 25.02
C THR A 92 5.96 22.93 25.05
N LEU A 93 6.44 23.52 23.95
CA LEU A 93 6.67 24.97 23.81
C LEU A 93 5.85 25.59 22.67
N ILE A 94 4.56 25.22 22.59
CA ILE A 94 3.50 26.02 21.94
C ILE A 94 2.31 26.06 22.89
#